data_AF-A7SB57-F1
#
_entry.id   AF-A7SB57-F1
#
_cell.length_a   1.000
_cell.length_b   1.000
_cell.length_c   1.000
_cell.angle_alpha   90.00
_cell.angle_beta   90.00
_cell.angle_gamma   90.00
#
_symmetry.space_group_name_H-M   'P 1'
#
loop_
_entity.id
_entity.type
_entity.pdbx_description
1 polymer ?
#
loop_
_entity_poly.entity_id
_entity_poly.type
_entity_poly.pdbx_seq_one_letter_code
_entity_poly.pdbx_strand_id
1 'polypeptide(L)'
;MDGSLSEEAEAVSLKQHLKRFYAHQEDRVKTYKVFGEVFKAYLQDAPNYDFPTYRTYINEITLKFSNLSHDIREIEDVLRLNGESKLADLIRQVQQQEKAKLELTTKLQLAEQNERDHPEQDNSAEVKDIAARLQSTVAKINELLDDLKYEAEDILLAEDEEEMEGDR
;
A
#
# COMPACT_ATOMS: atom_id res chain seq x y z
N MET A 1 -24.49 -9.57 -33.54
CA MET A 1 -25.09 -9.51 -32.19
C MET A 1 -24.36 -10.58 -31.40
N ASP A 2 -23.09 -10.36 -31.08
CA ASP A 2 -22.57 -9.47 -30.01
C ASP A 2 -22.96 -9.92 -28.59
N GLY A 3 -22.95 -11.25 -28.37
CA GLY A 3 -23.28 -11.85 -27.07
C GLY A 3 -22.21 -12.80 -26.55
N SER A 4 -21.06 -12.97 -27.21
CA SER A 4 -19.97 -13.83 -26.70
C SER A 4 -18.72 -13.07 -26.27
N LEU A 5 -18.51 -11.84 -26.75
CA LEU A 5 -17.43 -10.96 -26.28
C LEU A 5 -17.80 -10.22 -24.98
N SER A 6 -19.09 -10.25 -24.57
CA SER A 6 -19.57 -9.53 -23.39
C SER A 6 -19.37 -10.28 -22.07
N GLU A 7 -19.27 -11.62 -22.10
CA GLU A 7 -19.00 -12.43 -20.90
C GLU A 7 -17.48 -12.63 -20.66
N GLU A 8 -16.67 -12.65 -21.73
CA GLU A 8 -15.20 -12.78 -21.69
C GLU A 8 -14.49 -11.59 -21.01
N ALA A 9 -15.21 -10.47 -20.78
CA ALA A 9 -14.71 -9.26 -20.12
C ALA A 9 -15.24 -9.06 -18.68
N GLU A 10 -16.18 -9.88 -18.21
CA GLU A 10 -16.96 -9.61 -16.99
C GLU A 10 -16.41 -10.28 -15.71
N ALA A 11 -15.33 -11.05 -15.80
CA ALA A 11 -14.66 -11.60 -14.61
C ALA A 11 -13.14 -11.72 -14.82
N VAL A 12 -12.40 -10.63 -14.58
CA VAL A 12 -11.08 -10.83 -13.96
C VAL A 12 -11.38 -11.63 -12.67
N SER A 13 -10.93 -12.88 -12.59
CA SER A 13 -11.37 -13.77 -11.50
C SER A 13 -11.06 -13.13 -10.14
N LEU A 14 -11.88 -13.39 -9.11
CA LEU A 14 -11.63 -12.85 -7.76
C LEU A 14 -10.20 -13.18 -7.29
N LYS A 15 -9.69 -14.35 -7.69
CA LYS A 15 -8.30 -14.77 -7.55
C LYS A 15 -7.30 -13.80 -8.18
N GLN A 16 -7.53 -13.33 -9.41
CA GLN A 16 -6.68 -12.33 -10.07
C GLN A 16 -6.71 -10.97 -9.34
N HIS A 17 -7.88 -10.54 -8.87
CA HIS A 17 -8.00 -9.31 -8.07
C HIS A 17 -7.23 -9.40 -6.76
N LEU A 18 -7.33 -10.52 -6.05
CA LEU A 18 -6.57 -10.76 -4.82
C LEU A 18 -5.06 -10.81 -5.07
N LYS A 19 -4.61 -11.48 -6.13
CA LYS A 19 -3.19 -11.47 -6.55
C LYS A 19 -2.71 -10.04 -6.83
N ARG A 20 -3.50 -9.23 -7.53
CA ARG A 20 -3.20 -7.82 -7.80
C ARG A 20 -3.14 -6.99 -6.51
N PHE A 21 -4.02 -7.25 -5.54
CA PHE A 21 -3.96 -6.60 -4.22
C PHE A 21 -2.62 -6.87 -3.53
N TYR A 22 -2.16 -8.13 -3.47
CA TYR A 22 -0.87 -8.46 -2.86
C TYR A 22 0.31 -7.84 -3.61
N ALA A 23 0.29 -7.84 -4.94
CA ALA A 23 1.30 -7.16 -5.74
C ALA A 23 1.35 -5.65 -5.42
N HIS A 24 0.19 -5.01 -5.23
CA HIS A 24 0.13 -3.61 -4.82
C HIS A 24 0.69 -3.38 -3.41
N GLN A 25 0.56 -4.33 -2.48
CA GLN A 25 1.20 -4.24 -1.16
C GLN A 25 2.72 -4.35 -1.25
N GLU A 26 3.25 -5.25 -2.09
CA GLU A 26 4.69 -5.30 -2.36
C GLU A 26 5.20 -3.99 -2.95
N ASP A 27 4.44 -3.39 -3.86
CA ASP A 27 4.78 -2.10 -4.47
C ASP A 27 4.70 -0.95 -3.48
N ARG A 28 3.79 -0.99 -2.49
CA ARG A 28 3.81 -0.07 -1.35
C ARG A 28 5.10 -0.21 -0.55
N VAL A 29 5.51 -1.43 -0.19
CA VAL A 29 6.76 -1.67 0.55
C VAL A 29 7.96 -1.08 -0.20
N LYS A 30 8.07 -1.33 -1.51
CA LYS A 30 9.11 -0.74 -2.36
C LYS A 30 9.03 0.80 -2.37
N THR A 31 7.83 1.36 -2.45
CA THR A 31 7.62 2.82 -2.51
C THR A 31 8.00 3.50 -1.18
N TYR A 32 7.66 2.92 -0.03
CA TYR A 32 8.12 3.41 1.27
C TYR A 32 9.65 3.38 1.41
N LYS A 33 10.29 2.32 0.88
CA LYS A 33 11.75 2.22 0.88
C LYS A 33 12.37 3.39 0.09
N VAL A 34 11.91 3.61 -1.14
CA VAL A 34 12.37 4.74 -1.97
C VAL A 34 12.08 6.07 -1.28
N PHE A 35 10.91 6.24 -0.66
CA PHE A 35 10.56 7.46 0.05
C PHE A 35 11.54 7.76 1.20
N GLY A 36 11.91 6.75 1.99
CA GLY A 36 12.93 6.89 3.03
C GLY A 36 14.32 7.18 2.49
N GLU A 37 14.72 6.55 1.38
CA GLU A 37 16.02 6.77 0.74
C GLU A 37 16.16 8.19 0.17
N VAL A 38 15.13 8.67 -0.54
CA VAL A 38 15.05 10.05 -1.05
C VAL A 38 15.15 11.06 0.09
N PHE A 39 14.44 10.82 1.19
CA PHE A 39 14.49 11.73 2.34
C PHE A 39 15.87 11.73 3.02
N LYS A 40 16.52 10.57 3.18
CA LYS A 40 17.88 10.49 3.72
C LYS A 40 18.89 11.24 2.84
N ALA A 41 18.78 11.10 1.52
CA ALA A 41 19.62 11.83 0.58
C ALA A 41 19.39 13.35 0.71
N TYR A 42 18.13 13.78 0.75
CA TYR A 42 17.76 15.18 0.97
C TYR A 42 18.37 15.75 2.25
N LEU A 43 18.30 15.01 3.37
CA LEU A 43 18.91 15.47 4.62
C LEU A 43 20.44 15.57 4.56
N GLN A 44 21.13 14.76 3.74
CA GLN A 44 22.60 14.81 3.63
C GLN A 44 23.12 16.14 3.10
N ASP A 45 22.31 16.86 2.31
CA ASP A 45 22.68 18.16 1.73
C ASP A 45 22.58 19.33 2.72
N ALA A 46 22.18 19.08 3.97
CA ALA A 46 22.10 20.11 5.00
C ALA A 46 23.42 20.89 5.18
N PRO A 47 23.37 22.24 5.30
CA PRO A 47 22.17 23.08 5.34
C PRO A 47 21.67 23.53 3.94
N ASN A 48 22.37 23.17 2.86
CA ASN A 48 22.10 23.60 1.49
C ASN A 48 21.22 22.60 0.74
N TYR A 49 20.03 22.37 1.26
CA TYR A 49 19.06 21.42 0.72
C TYR A 49 18.74 21.61 -0.77
N ASP A 50 18.80 20.55 -1.57
CA ASP A 50 18.29 20.53 -2.95
C ASP A 50 16.76 20.29 -2.97
N PHE A 51 16.02 21.33 -2.59
CA PHE A 51 14.57 21.29 -2.57
C PHE A 51 13.92 21.02 -3.94
N PRO A 52 14.37 21.60 -5.07
CA PRO A 52 13.82 21.28 -6.39
C PRO A 52 13.86 19.79 -6.75
N THR A 53 15.00 19.12 -6.52
CA THR A 53 15.14 17.70 -6.78
C THR A 53 14.28 16.88 -5.83
N TYR A 54 14.35 17.16 -4.53
CA TYR A 54 13.52 16.47 -3.53
C TYR A 54 12.02 16.57 -3.83
N ARG A 55 11.53 17.77 -4.16
CA ARG A 55 10.12 17.99 -4.52
C ARG A 55 9.67 17.16 -5.71
N THR A 56 10.54 16.96 -6.70
CA THR A 56 10.25 16.13 -7.88
C THR A 56 9.99 14.69 -7.47
N TYR A 57 10.88 14.10 -6.66
CA TYR A 57 10.68 12.76 -6.12
C TYR A 57 9.44 12.64 -5.25
N ILE A 58 9.15 13.64 -4.39
CA ILE A 58 7.95 13.63 -3.55
C ILE A 58 6.67 13.62 -4.40
N ASN A 59 6.63 14.36 -5.50
CA ASN A 59 5.48 14.33 -6.41
C ASN A 59 5.30 12.95 -7.05
N GLU A 60 6.38 12.32 -7.51
CA GLU A 60 6.34 10.96 -8.10
C GLU A 60 5.87 9.91 -7.08
N ILE A 61 6.43 9.95 -5.87
CA ILE A 61 6.05 9.06 -4.77
C ILE A 61 4.57 9.25 -4.39
N THR A 62 4.13 10.50 -4.27
CA THR A 62 2.73 10.83 -3.94
C THR A 62 1.78 10.31 -5.00
N LEU A 63 2.11 10.49 -6.28
CA LEU A 63 1.32 9.96 -7.40
C LEU A 63 1.25 8.43 -7.34
N LYS A 64 2.38 7.77 -7.05
CA LYS A 64 2.42 6.31 -6.93
C LYS A 64 1.53 5.80 -5.79
N PHE A 65 1.59 6.40 -4.61
CA PHE A 65 0.67 6.05 -3.50
C PHE A 65 -0.79 6.30 -3.86
N SER A 66 -1.09 7.39 -4.56
CA SER A 66 -2.45 7.72 -5.01
C SER A 66 -3.00 6.64 -5.96
N ASN A 67 -2.21 6.25 -6.97
CA ASN A 67 -2.59 5.23 -7.93
C ASN A 67 -2.78 3.85 -7.27
N LEU A 68 -1.83 3.42 -6.43
CA LEU A 68 -1.97 2.16 -5.68
C LEU A 68 -3.23 2.15 -4.80
N SER A 69 -3.54 3.28 -4.16
CA SER A 69 -4.73 3.38 -3.31
C SER A 69 -6.02 3.40 -4.13
N HIS A 70 -5.99 3.95 -5.34
CA HIS A 70 -7.11 3.93 -6.28
C HIS A 70 -7.41 2.50 -6.74
N ASP A 71 -6.41 1.81 -7.26
CA ASP A 71 -6.55 0.44 -7.74
C ASP A 71 -7.04 -0.52 -6.65
N ILE A 72 -6.59 -0.35 -5.40
CA ILE A 72 -7.06 -1.18 -4.30
C ILE A 72 -8.53 -0.88 -3.94
N ARG A 73 -9.02 0.36 -4.11
CA ARG A 73 -10.45 0.66 -3.94
C ARG A 73 -11.30 -0.04 -5.01
N GLU A 74 -10.83 -0.09 -6.25
CA GLU A 74 -11.52 -0.86 -7.30
C GLU A 74 -11.60 -2.34 -6.94
N ILE A 75 -10.51 -2.92 -6.41
CA ILE A 75 -10.50 -4.31 -5.92
C ILE A 75 -11.50 -4.50 -4.76
N GLU A 76 -11.53 -3.57 -3.79
CA GLU A 76 -12.49 -3.58 -2.68
C GLU A 76 -13.94 -3.59 -3.20
N ASP A 77 -14.25 -2.74 -4.18
CA ASP A 77 -15.58 -2.63 -4.77
C ASP A 77 -15.98 -3.91 -5.51
N VAL A 78 -15.07 -4.49 -6.30
CA VAL A 78 -15.32 -5.76 -7.02
C VAL A 78 -15.58 -6.91 -6.04
N LEU A 79 -14.78 -7.06 -4.98
CA LEU A 79 -15.01 -8.09 -3.96
C LEU A 79 -16.39 -7.92 -3.32
N ARG A 80 -16.75 -6.69 -2.95
CA ARG A 80 -18.05 -6.40 -2.34
C ARG A 80 -19.22 -6.75 -3.27
N LEU A 81 -19.10 -6.43 -4.57
CA LEU A 81 -20.12 -6.75 -5.58
C LEU A 81 -20.29 -8.25 -5.79
N ASN A 82 -19.25 -9.05 -5.58
CA ASN A 82 -19.27 -10.51 -5.72
C ASN A 82 -19.61 -11.25 -4.40
N GLY A 83 -20.05 -10.55 -3.37
CA GLY A 83 -20.45 -11.16 -2.09
C GLY A 83 -19.31 -11.36 -1.08
N GLU A 84 -18.07 -11.05 -1.47
CA GLU A 84 -16.86 -11.18 -0.64
C GLU A 84 -16.68 -10.01 0.34
N SER A 85 -17.72 -9.71 1.12
CA SER A 85 -17.77 -8.53 1.99
C SER A 85 -16.70 -8.55 3.08
N LYS A 86 -16.39 -9.72 3.63
CA LYS A 86 -15.37 -9.86 4.68
C LYS A 86 -13.96 -9.55 4.16
N LEU A 87 -13.62 -10.05 2.96
CA LEU A 87 -12.37 -9.70 2.27
C LEU A 87 -12.30 -8.21 1.95
N ALA A 88 -13.40 -7.63 1.44
CA ALA A 88 -13.47 -6.20 1.16
C ALA A 88 -13.25 -5.36 2.44
N ASP A 89 -13.82 -5.76 3.57
CA ASP A 89 -13.65 -5.07 4.86
C ASP A 89 -12.23 -5.20 5.41
N LEU A 90 -11.56 -6.35 5.22
CA LEU A 90 -10.13 -6.51 5.56
C LEU A 90 -9.24 -5.59 4.69
N ILE A 91 -9.47 -5.56 3.37
CA ILE A 91 -8.77 -4.64 2.45
C ILE A 91 -8.96 -3.18 2.88
N ARG A 92 -10.19 -2.81 3.25
CA ARG A 92 -10.51 -1.47 3.72
C ARG A 92 -9.74 -1.10 4.98
N GLN A 93 -9.62 -2.03 5.92
CA GLN A 93 -8.82 -1.82 7.14
C GLN A 93 -7.32 -1.68 6.81
N VAL A 94 -6.79 -2.49 5.88
CA VAL A 94 -5.41 -2.32 5.39
C VAL A 94 -5.22 -0.93 4.78
N GLN A 95 -6.14 -0.45 3.95
CA GLN A 95 -6.08 0.92 3.40
C GLN A 95 -6.03 2.00 4.47
N GLN A 96 -6.82 1.85 5.54
CA GLN A 96 -6.83 2.81 6.65
C GLN A 96 -5.51 2.83 7.42
N GLN A 97 -4.93 1.66 7.70
CA GLN A 97 -3.63 1.58 8.35
C GLN A 97 -2.51 2.08 7.43
N GLU A 98 -2.57 1.82 6.13
CA GLU A 98 -1.59 2.33 5.16
C GLU A 98 -1.64 3.85 5.03
N LYS A 99 -2.84 4.46 5.09
CA LYS A 99 -2.97 5.91 5.21
C LYS A 99 -2.32 6.43 6.50
N ALA A 100 -2.59 5.80 7.64
CA ALA A 100 -2.00 6.20 8.91
C ALA A 100 -0.47 6.07 8.90
N LYS A 101 0.07 5.02 8.29
CA LYS A 101 1.51 4.78 8.11
C LYS A 101 2.14 5.89 7.29
N LEU A 102 1.54 6.28 6.16
CA LEU A 102 2.04 7.38 5.33
C LEU A 102 2.06 8.70 6.11
N GLU A 103 0.98 9.03 6.81
CA GLU A 103 0.90 10.25 7.64
C GLU A 103 1.95 10.27 8.75
N LEU A 104 2.14 9.16 9.45
CA LEU A 104 3.17 9.02 10.50
C LEU A 104 4.59 9.08 9.90
N THR A 105 4.80 8.51 8.73
CA THR A 105 6.10 8.57 8.03
C THR A 105 6.46 10.02 7.71
N THR A 106 5.53 10.80 7.16
CA THR A 106 5.76 12.22 6.87
C THR A 106 6.01 13.03 8.15
N LYS A 107 5.26 12.75 9.23
CA LYS A 107 5.49 13.41 10.53
C LYS A 107 6.86 13.09 11.11
N LEU A 108 7.30 11.83 11.00
CA LEU A 108 8.62 11.41 11.46
C LEU A 108 9.71 12.14 10.68
N GLN A 109 9.60 12.20 9.35
CA GLN A 109 10.56 12.92 8.51
C GLN A 109 10.64 14.41 8.87
N LEU A 110 9.50 15.08 9.10
CA LEU A 110 9.50 16.48 9.55
C LEU A 110 10.17 16.65 10.91
N ALA A 111 9.93 15.74 11.86
CA ALA A 111 10.56 15.78 13.17
C ALA A 111 12.09 15.55 13.09
N GLU A 112 12.54 14.59 12.26
CA GLU A 112 13.97 14.33 12.00
C GLU A 112 14.65 15.53 11.31
N GLN A 113 13.97 16.19 10.38
CA GLN A 113 14.49 17.41 9.77
C GLN A 113 14.63 18.54 10.82
N ASN A 114 13.61 18.72 11.67
CA ASN A 114 13.67 19.71 12.75
C ASN A 114 14.81 19.44 13.74
N GLU A 115 15.07 18.17 14.11
CA GLU A 115 16.24 17.79 14.94
C GLU A 115 17.56 18.27 14.32
N ARG A 116 17.64 18.21 12.98
CA ARG A 116 18.85 18.56 12.24
C ARG A 116 19.01 20.07 12.05
N ASP A 117 17.91 20.77 11.79
CA ASP A 117 17.88 22.22 11.55
C ASP A 117 17.94 23.03 12.87
N HIS A 118 17.43 22.46 13.96
CA HIS A 118 17.30 23.10 15.28
C HIS A 118 17.80 22.19 16.42
N PRO A 119 19.09 21.84 16.47
CA PRO A 119 19.64 20.91 17.47
C PRO A 119 19.52 21.43 18.92
N GLU A 120 19.21 22.71 19.12
CA GLU A 120 18.91 23.30 20.42
C GLU A 120 17.52 22.92 20.96
N GLN A 121 16.62 22.43 20.12
CA GLN A 121 15.28 21.98 20.51
C GLN A 121 15.31 20.46 20.75
N ASP A 122 15.04 20.01 21.98
CA ASP A 122 14.89 18.57 22.26
C ASP A 122 13.48 18.09 21.88
N ASN A 123 13.37 17.49 20.70
CA ASN A 123 12.19 16.80 20.20
C ASN A 123 12.37 15.27 20.16
N SER A 124 13.38 14.74 20.85
CA SER A 124 13.69 13.31 20.85
C SER A 124 12.56 12.43 21.40
N ALA A 125 11.74 12.96 22.32
CA ALA A 125 10.58 12.28 22.84
C ALA A 125 9.45 12.15 21.80
N GLU A 126 9.25 13.19 20.99
CA GLU A 126 8.24 13.19 19.92
C GLU A 126 8.63 12.22 18.80
N VAL A 127 9.90 12.23 18.37
CA VAL A 127 10.44 11.29 17.38
C VAL A 127 10.24 9.84 17.84
N LYS A 128 10.53 9.54 19.11
CA LYS A 128 10.30 8.21 19.69
C LYS A 128 8.83 7.80 19.72
N ASP A 129 7.92 8.70 20.08
CA ASP A 129 6.47 8.42 20.07
C ASP A 129 5.97 8.10 18.65
N ILE A 130 6.33 8.95 17.68
CA ILE A 130 5.93 8.76 16.28
C ILE A 130 6.49 7.45 15.75
N ALA A 131 7.76 7.13 16.04
CA ALA A 131 8.38 5.88 15.62
C ALA A 131 7.69 4.64 16.23
N ALA A 132 7.35 4.69 17.53
CA ALA A 132 6.64 3.59 18.19
C ALA A 132 5.23 3.39 17.59
N ARG A 133 4.51 4.48 17.30
CA ARG A 133 3.20 4.42 16.64
C ARG A 133 3.30 3.86 15.23
N LEU A 134 4.34 4.26 14.47
CA LEU A 134 4.60 3.73 13.14
C LEU A 134 4.86 2.22 13.18
N GLN A 135 5.66 1.74 14.13
CA GLN A 135 5.89 0.30 14.34
C GLN A 135 4.59 -0.44 14.65
N SER A 136 3.75 0.11 15.52
CA SER A 136 2.43 -0.48 15.84
C SER A 136 1.52 -0.51 14.61
N THR A 137 1.49 0.54 13.80
CA THR A 137 0.70 0.56 12.55
C THR A 137 1.20 -0.49 11.56
N VAL A 138 2.52 -0.66 11.41
CA VAL A 138 3.08 -1.71 10.54
C VAL A 138 2.71 -3.11 11.04
N ALA A 139 2.78 -3.34 12.36
CA ALA A 139 2.37 -4.63 12.93
C ALA A 139 0.89 -4.95 12.63
N LYS A 140 0.00 -3.96 12.76
CA LYS A 140 -1.43 -4.10 12.43
C LYS A 140 -1.67 -4.37 10.94
N ILE A 141 -0.89 -3.75 10.05
CA ILE A 141 -0.98 -4.04 8.61
C ILE A 141 -0.64 -5.51 8.37
N ASN A 142 0.45 -6.01 8.96
CA ASN A 142 0.86 -7.40 8.78
C ASN A 142 -0.18 -8.38 9.31
N GLU A 143 -0.74 -8.12 10.51
CA GLU A 143 -1.84 -8.92 11.08
C GLU A 143 -3.05 -8.98 10.14
N LEU A 144 -3.48 -7.83 9.60
CA LEU A 144 -4.58 -7.77 8.64
C LEU A 144 -4.27 -8.49 7.32
N LEU A 145 -3.01 -8.47 6.87
CA LEU A 145 -2.60 -9.19 5.67
C LEU A 145 -2.58 -10.70 5.89
N ASP A 146 -2.21 -11.16 7.09
CA ASP A 146 -2.28 -12.57 7.47
C ASP A 146 -3.75 -13.02 7.54
N ASP A 147 -4.62 -12.25 8.21
CA ASP A 147 -6.06 -12.52 8.26
C ASP A 147 -6.69 -12.59 6.87
N LEU A 148 -6.32 -11.66 5.99
CA LEU A 148 -6.78 -11.64 4.59
C LEU A 148 -6.30 -12.86 3.82
N LYS A 149 -5.08 -13.32 4.08
CA LYS A 149 -4.53 -14.53 3.44
C LYS A 149 -5.30 -15.78 3.84
N TYR A 150 -5.65 -15.90 5.12
CA TYR A 150 -6.49 -17.01 5.60
C TYR A 150 -7.89 -16.93 5.01
N GLU A 151 -8.51 -15.75 4.98
CA GLU A 151 -9.85 -15.58 4.42
C GLU A 151 -9.88 -15.85 2.90
N ALA A 152 -8.81 -15.50 2.19
CA ALA A 152 -8.71 -15.66 0.75
C ALA A 152 -8.26 -17.07 0.31
N GLU A 153 -7.98 -17.98 1.24
CA GLU A 153 -7.32 -19.26 0.95
C GLU A 153 -8.08 -20.08 -0.10
N ASP A 154 -9.38 -20.28 0.08
CA ASP A 154 -10.21 -21.06 -0.84
C ASP A 154 -10.21 -20.48 -2.27
N ILE A 155 -10.30 -19.15 -2.40
CA ILE A 155 -10.29 -18.45 -3.69
C ILE A 155 -8.90 -18.53 -4.35
N LEU A 156 -7.83 -18.47 -3.55
CA LEU A 156 -6.46 -18.50 -4.05
C LEU A 156 -6.01 -19.92 -4.45
N LEU A 157 -6.52 -20.95 -3.78
CA LEU A 157 -6.20 -22.35 -4.01
C LEU A 157 -7.12 -23.06 -4.99
N ALA A 158 -8.27 -22.47 -5.35
CA ALA A 158 -9.14 -23.00 -6.39
C ALA A 158 -8.34 -23.31 -7.66
N GLU A 159 -8.43 -24.55 -8.15
CA GLU A 159 -7.84 -24.98 -9.42
C GLU A 159 -8.50 -24.20 -10.56
N ASP A 160 -7.71 -23.76 -11.55
CA ASP A 160 -8.26 -23.09 -12.72
C ASP A 160 -9.01 -24.17 -13.53
N GLU A 161 -10.35 -24.20 -13.47
CA GLU A 161 -11.19 -25.26 -14.07
C GLU A 161 -11.13 -25.34 -15.62
N GLU A 162 -10.25 -24.58 -16.29
CA GLU A 162 -10.27 -24.39 -17.75
C GLU A 162 -9.35 -25.31 -18.58
N GLU A 163 -8.66 -26.32 -18.01
CA GLU A 163 -7.82 -27.26 -18.80
C GLU A 163 -8.36 -28.70 -18.87
N MET A 164 -9.68 -28.92 -18.84
CA MET A 164 -10.26 -30.28 -18.93
C MET A 164 -11.39 -30.44 -19.98
N GLU A 165 -11.43 -29.62 -21.03
CA GLU A 165 -12.25 -29.87 -22.24
C GLU A 165 -11.42 -29.91 -23.54
N GLY A 166 -10.21 -30.48 -23.46
CA GLY A 166 -9.29 -30.59 -24.60
C GLY A 166 -9.11 -31.99 -25.20
N ASP A 167 -9.89 -33.00 -24.80
CA ASP A 167 -9.74 -34.36 -25.34
C ASP A 167 -11.09 -35.12 -25.33
N ARG A 168 -11.87 -35.00 -26.42
CA ARG A 168 -12.85 -36.01 -26.87
C ARG A 168 -13.33 -35.76 -28.29
#